data_AF-A0A4R2Q8D0-F1
#
_entry.id   AF-A0A4R2Q8D0-F1
#
_cell.length_a   1.000
_cell.length_b   1.000
_cell.length_c   1.000
_cell.angle_alpha   90.00
_cell.angle_beta   90.00
_cell.angle_gamma   90.00
#
_symmetry.space_group_name_H-M   'P 1'
#
loop_
_entity.id
_entity.type
_entity.pdbx_description
1 polymer ?
#
loop_
_entity_poly.entity_id
_entity_poly.type
_entity_poly.pdbx_seq_one_letter_code
_entity_poly.pdbx_strand_id
1 'polypeptide(L)' 'MILWACRAGHRHMFWASMVAVGEVAETLCGLAFRVTVDDIQLPDELWEVRPPLCPECAAASYTAKYAMRH' A
#
# COMPACT_ATOMS: atom_id res chain seq x y z
N MET A 1 -0.61 10.37 -2.36
CA MET A 1 -1.67 9.65 -1.61
C MET A 1 -1.15 8.28 -1.23
N ILE A 2 -1.71 7.64 -0.20
CA ILE A 2 -1.39 6.24 0.14
C ILE A 2 -2.32 5.36 -0.68
N LEU A 3 -1.76 4.42 -1.41
CA LEU A 3 -2.47 3.37 -2.13
C LEU A 3 -2.16 2.01 -1.53
N TRP A 4 -2.98 1.02 -1.88
CA TRP A 4 -2.93 -0.33 -1.32
C TRP A 4 -2.80 -1.37 -2.44
N ALA A 5 -1.91 -2.35 -2.27
CA ALA A 5 -1.80 -3.50 -3.17
C ALA A 5 -1.88 -4.81 -2.38
N CYS A 6 -2.54 -5.83 -2.94
CA CYS A 6 -2.64 -7.15 -2.30
C CYS A 6 -1.55 -8.09 -2.80
N ARG A 7 -0.66 -8.54 -1.91
CA ARG A 7 0.44 -9.47 -2.22
C ARG A 7 0.68 -10.42 -1.06
N ALA A 8 0.89 -11.71 -1.37
CA ALA A 8 1.12 -12.77 -0.39
C ALA A 8 0.05 -12.78 0.73
N GLY A 9 -1.23 -12.59 0.36
CA GLY A 9 -2.36 -12.59 1.29
C GLY A 9 -2.46 -11.36 2.21
N HIS A 10 -1.62 -10.34 2.01
CA HIS A 10 -1.61 -9.11 2.79
C HIS A 10 -1.86 -7.89 1.90
N ARG A 11 -2.41 -6.82 2.50
CA ARG A 11 -2.46 -5.49 1.87
C ARG A 11 -1.21 -4.69 2.26
N HIS A 12 -0.55 -4.11 1.27
CA HIS A 12 0.69 -3.35 1.40
C HIS A 12 0.45 -1.89 1.03
N MET A 13 1.12 -0.98 1.72
CA MET A 13 1.00 0.47 1.50
C MET A 13 2.12 0.94 0.58
N PHE A 14 1.79 1.78 -0.39
CA PHE A 14 2.79 2.48 -1.19
C PHE A 14 2.37 3.92 -1.46
N TRP A 15 3.36 4.79 -1.64
CA TRP A 15 3.12 6.19 -2.00
C TRP A 15 3.04 6.32 -3.51
N ALA A 16 1.99 6.98 -3.98
CA ALA A 16 1.89 7.38 -5.38
C ALA A 16 1.30 8.80 -5.48
N SER A 17 1.83 9.60 -6.39
CA SER A 17 1.26 10.89 -6.79
C SER A 17 0.11 10.71 -7.78
N MET A 18 0.23 9.71 -8.66
CA MET A 18 -0.76 9.29 -9.63
C MET A 18 -0.73 7.77 -9.77
N VAL A 19 -1.88 7.17 -10.07
CA VAL A 19 -1.96 5.75 -10.37
C VAL A 19 -1.43 5.51 -11.79
N ALA A 20 -0.21 5.00 -11.92
CA ALA A 20 0.41 4.71 -13.21
C ALA A 20 0.51 3.19 -13.42
N VAL A 21 -0.50 2.60 -14.08
CA VAL A 21 -0.46 1.18 -14.47
C VAL A 21 0.81 0.92 -15.28
N GLY A 22 1.51 -0.16 -14.95
CA GLY A 22 2.73 -0.55 -15.62
C GLY A 22 4.01 0.09 -15.07
N GLU A 23 3.91 1.09 -14.18
CA GLU A 23 5.09 1.60 -13.45
C GLU A 23 5.47 0.68 -12.29
N VAL A 24 6.70 0.84 -11.80
CA VAL A 24 7.19 0.13 -10.61
C VAL A 24 6.88 0.98 -9.39
N ALA A 25 6.10 0.43 -8.47
CA ALA A 25 5.86 1.00 -7.15
C ALA A 25 6.70 0.28 -6.10
N GLU A 26 7.09 1.03 -5.06
CA GLU A 26 7.75 0.50 -3.87
C GLU A 26 6.86 0.71 -2.65
N THR A 27 6.61 -0.36 -1.91
CA THR A 27 5.83 -0.34 -0.67
C THR A 27 6.66 0.15 0.50
N LEU A 28 6.00 0.50 1.60
CA LEU A 28 6.69 0.89 2.84
C LEU A 28 7.52 -0.23 3.46
N CYS A 29 7.24 -1.50 3.13
CA CYS A 29 8.05 -2.64 3.56
C CYS A 29 9.15 -3.01 2.56
N GLY A 30 9.41 -2.17 1.54
CA GLY A 30 10.48 -2.40 0.55
C GLY A 30 10.13 -3.40 -0.56
N LEU A 31 8.89 -3.90 -0.61
CA LEU A 31 8.44 -4.70 -1.75
C LEU A 31 8.29 -3.79 -2.98
N ALA A 32 9.03 -4.10 -4.04
CA ALA A 32 8.88 -3.47 -5.35
C ALA A 32 8.02 -4.34 -6.28
N PHE A 33 7.06 -3.74 -6.98
CA PHE A 33 6.19 -4.46 -7.91
C PHE A 33 5.73 -3.55 -9.05
N ARG A 34 5.39 -4.18 -10.19
CA ARG A 34 4.73 -3.47 -11.28
C ARG A 34 3.24 -3.31 -10.96
N VAL A 35 2.75 -2.07 -10.99
CA VAL A 35 1.35 -1.73 -10.70
C VAL A 35 0.45 -2.31 -11.78
N THR A 36 -0.53 -3.10 -11.39
CA THR A 36 -1.60 -3.61 -12.26
C THR A 36 -2.92 -2.88 -11.98
N VAL A 37 -3.91 -3.08 -12.85
CA VAL A 37 -5.26 -2.54 -12.65
C VAL A 37 -5.92 -3.06 -11.35
N ASP A 38 -5.58 -4.29 -10.94
CA ASP A 38 -6.11 -4.90 -9.71
C ASP A 38 -5.49 -4.32 -8.42
N ASP A 39 -4.38 -3.59 -8.55
CA ASP A 39 -3.75 -2.84 -7.45
C ASP A 39 -4.40 -1.47 -7.25
N ILE A 40 -5.17 -1.00 -8.23
CA ILE A 40 -5.92 0.25 -8.16
C ILE A 40 -7.25 -0.06 -7.48
N GLN A 41 -7.18 -0.42 -6.20
CA GLN A 41 -8.39 -0.87 -5.52
C GLN A 41 -9.31 0.30 -5.19
N LEU A 42 -10.58 0.05 -5.49
CA LEU A 42 -11.73 0.89 -5.20
C LEU A 42 -11.77 1.33 -3.72
N PRO A 43 -12.46 2.43 -3.40
CA PRO A 43 -12.54 2.96 -2.04
C PRO A 43 -12.84 1.88 -0.99
N ASP A 44 -12.28 2.08 0.20
CA ASP A 44 -12.23 1.16 1.36
C ASP A 44 -13.55 0.41 1.67
N GLU A 45 -14.69 0.98 1.26
CA GLU A 45 -16.06 0.52 1.44
C GLU A 45 -16.48 -0.64 0.52
N LEU A 46 -15.74 -0.90 -0.57
CA LEU A 46 -16.09 -1.87 -1.60
C LEU A 46 -15.43 -3.24 -1.44
N TRP A 47 -14.64 -3.44 -0.37
CA TRP A 47 -13.98 -4.71 -0.09
C TRP A 47 -14.91 -5.59 0.75
N GLU A 48 -15.52 -6.60 0.13
CA GLU A 48 -16.31 -7.61 0.85
C GLU A 48 -15.46 -8.37 1.90
N VAL A 49 -14.20 -8.63 1.56
CA VAL A 49 -13.22 -9.24 2.47
C VAL A 49 -11.92 -8.48 2.37
N ARG A 50 -11.51 -7.87 3.47
CA ARG A 50 -10.28 -7.09 3.58
C ARG A 50 -9.13 -7.97 4.07
N PRO A 51 -8.09 -8.23 3.28
CA PRO A 51 -6.89 -8.92 3.72
C PRO A 51 -6.22 -8.17 4.87
N PRO A 52 -5.51 -8.90 5.76
CA PRO A 52 -4.76 -8.28 6.85
C PRO A 52 -3.71 -7.30 6.30
N LEU A 53 -3.50 -6.21 7.06
CA LEU A 53 -2.42 -5.27 6.77
C LEU A 53 -1.08 -5.97 6.93
N CYS A 54 -0.17 -5.76 5.98
CA CYS A 54 1.22 -6.19 6.14
C CYS A 54 1.80 -5.58 7.43
N PRO A 55 2.30 -6.40 8.37
CA PRO A 55 2.77 -5.91 9.67
C PRO A 55 3.96 -4.95 9.54
N GLU A 56 4.82 -5.15 8.54
CA GLU A 56 5.95 -4.26 8.27
C GLU A 56 5.48 -2.90 7.74
N CYS A 57 4.49 -2.89 6.81
CA CYS A 57 3.86 -1.65 6.37
C CYS A 57 3.16 -0.92 7.53
N ALA A 58 2.50 -1.66 8.43
CA ALA A 58 1.86 -1.09 9.62
C ALA A 58 2.90 -0.40 10.52
N ALA A 59 4.00 -1.09 10.84
CA ALA A 59 5.09 -0.55 11.64
C ALA A 59 5.74 0.67 10.97
N ALA A 60 6.04 0.60 9.68
CA ALA A 60 6.64 1.70 8.92
C ALA A 60 5.73 2.93 8.87
N SER A 61 4.41 2.74 8.68
CA SER A 61 3.43 3.83 8.69
C SER A 61 3.31 4.49 10.07
N TYR A 62 3.39 3.70 11.15
CA TYR A 62 3.44 4.21 12.51
C TYR A 62 4.71 5.03 12.70
N THR A 63 5.89 4.47 12.43
CA THR A 63 7.16 5.19 12.56
C THR A 63 7.19 6.49 11.75
N ALA A 64 6.74 6.48 10.49
CA ALA A 64 6.68 7.68 9.65
C ALA A 64 5.75 8.76 10.24
N LYS A 65 4.58 8.37 10.77
CA LYS A 65 3.61 9.31 11.36
C LYS A 65 4.12 9.95 12.66
N TYR A 66 4.92 9.22 13.45
CA TYR A 66 5.47 9.73 14.71
C TYR A 66 6.82 10.43 14.54
N ALA A 67 7.59 10.10 13.50
CA ALA A 67 8.81 10.82 13.13
C ALA A 67 8.52 12.26 12.65
N MET A 68 7.36 12.50 12.03
CA MET A 68 6.93 13.84 11.60
C MET A 68 6.38 14.73 12.74
N ARG A 69 6.33 14.23 13.98
CA ARG A 69 5.83 14.98 15.16
C ARG A 69 6.93 15.62 16.01
N HIS A 70 8.19 15.55 15.58
CA HIS A 70 9.35 16.14 16.25
C HIS A 70 10.05 17.15 15.36
#